data_AF-A0A6C0D995-F1
#
_entry.id   AF-A0A6C0D995-F1
#
_cell.length_a   1.000
_cell.length_b   1.000
_cell.length_c   1.000
_cell.angle_alpha   90.00
_cell.angle_beta   90.00
_cell.angle_gamma   90.00
#
_symmetry.space_group_name_H-M   'P 1'
#
loop_
_entity.id
_entity.type
_entity.pdbx_description
1 polymer ?
#
loop_
_entity_poly.entity_id
_entity_poly.type
_entity_poly.pdbx_seq_one_letter_code
_entity_poly.pdbx_strand_id
1 'polypeptide(L)'
;MINSSFYVIPSNNINMNHNRRKCSFCHCEGHNITTCNSNILSSVNNYLIYLKEHFTNNNDGNRILAIKDFENYLYDYCNESENNIKLLKYIACRFYNTRLRSMLQIVINQIILRLYDIDINWVSFHEYNFVPFNEHTPVRISYVLNGILLNHTNALYNNLQESNSLKNYEFELEKCQENTSIECSICYNTVQKINCGSFKCKHEYCIDCIEQLVNKKHTSCPYCREEIKNITCYNEEYYNKLTNNNLP
;
A
#
# COMPACT_ATOMS: atom_id res chain seq x y z
N MET A 1 49.75 22.15 -45.59
CA MET A 1 48.67 23.06 -46.05
C MET A 1 47.34 22.35 -45.85
N ILE A 2 46.59 22.72 -44.81
CA ILE A 2 45.24 22.19 -44.54
C ILE A 2 44.32 23.42 -44.49
N ASN A 3 43.40 23.52 -45.45
CA ASN A 3 42.41 24.60 -45.53
C ASN A 3 41.32 24.36 -44.49
N SER A 4 41.37 25.09 -43.38
CA SER A 4 40.29 25.15 -42.39
C SER A 4 39.18 26.09 -42.90
N SER A 5 38.15 25.52 -43.51
CA SER A 5 36.90 26.21 -43.84
C SER A 5 36.13 26.51 -42.56
N PHE A 6 36.03 27.78 -42.18
CA PHE A 6 35.18 28.24 -41.09
C PHE A 6 33.74 28.40 -41.59
N TYR A 7 32.84 27.52 -41.16
CA TYR A 7 31.41 27.72 -41.33
C TYR A 7 30.92 28.79 -40.35
N VAL A 8 30.55 29.95 -40.89
CA VAL A 8 29.84 31.00 -40.15
C VAL A 8 28.39 30.57 -40.01
N ILE A 9 27.97 30.22 -38.79
CA ILE A 9 26.56 29.96 -38.48
C ILE A 9 25.87 31.33 -38.39
N PRO A 10 24.86 31.64 -39.23
CA PRO A 10 24.18 32.92 -39.18
C PRO A 10 23.42 33.07 -37.87
N SER A 11 23.75 34.13 -37.13
CA SER A 11 23.06 34.57 -35.92
C SER A 11 21.67 35.06 -36.30
N ASN A 12 20.71 34.14 -36.42
CA ASN A 12 19.31 34.52 -36.47
C ASN A 12 18.98 35.15 -35.12
N ASN A 13 18.85 36.48 -35.10
CA ASN A 13 18.15 37.22 -34.06
C ASN A 13 16.68 36.77 -34.10
N ILE A 14 16.42 35.59 -33.55
CA ILE A 14 15.08 35.17 -33.17
C ILE A 14 14.71 36.16 -32.07
N ASN A 15 14.00 37.21 -32.47
CA ASN A 15 13.29 38.08 -31.58
C ASN A 15 12.25 37.17 -30.90
N MET A 16 12.70 36.47 -29.85
CA MET A 16 11.84 35.69 -28.99
C MET A 16 10.96 36.71 -28.31
N ASN A 17 9.86 37.01 -28.98
CA ASN A 17 8.69 37.65 -28.45
C ASN A 17 8.17 36.67 -27.39
N HIS A 18 8.89 36.61 -26.27
CA HIS A 18 8.55 35.84 -25.10
C HIS A 18 7.29 36.51 -24.60
N ASN A 19 6.14 36.05 -25.11
CA ASN A 19 4.86 36.21 -24.43
C ASN A 19 5.14 35.76 -23.00
N ARG A 20 5.35 36.73 -22.12
CA ARG A 20 5.77 36.48 -20.75
C ARG A 20 4.72 35.57 -20.16
N ARG A 21 5.14 34.42 -19.65
CA ARG A 21 4.21 33.44 -19.10
C ARG A 21 3.42 34.14 -17.98
N LYS A 22 2.10 34.12 -18.11
CA LYS A 22 1.17 34.64 -17.11
C LYS A 22 0.71 33.51 -16.20
N CYS A 23 0.45 33.82 -14.93
CA CYS A 23 -0.16 32.87 -14.01
C CYS A 23 -1.52 32.40 -14.55
N SER A 24 -1.80 31.10 -14.51
CA SER A 24 -3.06 30.54 -15.05
C SER A 24 -4.30 30.92 -14.24
N PHE A 25 -4.13 31.41 -13.01
CA PHE A 25 -5.23 31.84 -12.14
C PHE A 25 -5.46 33.36 -12.20
N CYS A 26 -4.47 34.18 -11.83
CA CYS A 26 -4.64 35.64 -11.76
C CYS A 26 -4.23 36.39 -13.02
N HIS A 27 -3.64 35.70 -14.01
CA HIS A 27 -3.17 36.28 -15.27
C HIS A 27 -2.11 37.38 -15.15
N CYS A 28 -1.51 37.58 -13.98
CA CYS A 28 -0.36 38.47 -13.80
C CYS A 28 0.93 37.84 -14.32
N GLU A 29 1.87 38.68 -14.78
CA GLU A 29 3.22 38.28 -15.15
C GLU A 29 4.12 38.10 -13.91
N GLY A 30 5.30 37.48 -14.09
CA GLY A 30 6.33 37.39 -13.06
C GLY A 30 6.20 36.21 -12.08
N HIS A 31 5.12 35.41 -12.18
CA HIS A 31 4.96 34.20 -11.38
C HIS A 31 4.06 33.17 -12.11
N ASN A 32 4.03 31.94 -11.60
CA ASN A 32 3.16 30.87 -12.10
C ASN A 32 2.16 30.43 -11.02
N ILE A 33 1.28 29.47 -11.33
CA ILE A 33 0.27 29.01 -10.37
C ILE A 33 0.86 28.39 -9.10
N THR A 34 2.02 27.74 -9.17
CA THR A 34 2.66 27.12 -7.99
C THR A 34 3.26 28.15 -7.05
N THR A 35 3.48 29.39 -7.50
CA THR A 35 3.97 30.51 -6.69
C THR A 35 2.97 31.67 -6.60
N CYS A 36 1.70 31.45 -7.00
CA CYS A 36 0.67 32.47 -6.93
C CYS A 36 0.31 32.80 -5.48
N ASN A 37 0.26 34.10 -5.15
CA ASN A 37 -0.08 34.60 -3.82
C ASN A 37 -1.49 35.23 -3.79
N SER A 38 -2.44 34.65 -4.51
CA SER A 38 -3.82 35.11 -4.48
C SER A 38 -4.44 34.85 -3.10
N ASN A 39 -5.05 35.89 -2.52
CA ASN A 39 -5.83 35.76 -1.28
C ASN A 39 -6.98 34.76 -1.44
N ILE A 40 -7.59 34.68 -2.62
CA ILE A 40 -8.69 33.73 -2.90
C ILE A 40 -8.19 32.29 -2.74
N LEU A 41 -7.04 31.95 -3.31
CA LEU A 41 -6.48 30.60 -3.22
C LEU A 41 -6.16 30.24 -1.76
N SER A 42 -5.59 31.19 -1.01
CA SER A 42 -5.25 31.00 0.40
C SER A 42 -6.50 30.83 1.28
N SER A 43 -7.53 31.66 1.07
CA SER A 43 -8.79 31.57 1.82
C SER A 43 -9.50 30.24 1.61
N VAL A 44 -9.59 29.77 0.36
CA VAL A 44 -10.23 28.47 0.08
C VAL A 44 -9.39 27.32 0.64
N ASN A 45 -8.05 27.40 0.56
CA ASN A 45 -7.20 26.39 1.19
C ASN A 45 -7.40 26.31 2.72
N ASN A 46 -7.48 27.45 3.39
CA ASN A 46 -7.76 27.51 4.83
C ASN A 46 -9.15 26.94 5.14
N TYR A 47 -10.12 27.17 4.28
CA TYR A 47 -11.45 26.57 4.41
C TYR A 47 -11.43 25.04 4.27
N LEU A 48 -10.64 24.48 3.35
CA LEU A 48 -10.45 23.02 3.24
C LEU A 48 -9.82 22.42 4.50
N ILE A 49 -8.85 23.10 5.10
CA ILE A 49 -8.24 22.69 6.38
C ILE A 49 -9.30 22.69 7.49
N TYR A 50 -10.08 23.76 7.60
CA TYR A 50 -11.19 23.84 8.56
C TYR A 50 -12.21 22.70 8.37
N LEU A 51 -12.62 22.42 7.13
CA LEU A 51 -13.55 21.34 6.82
C LEU A 51 -13.00 19.97 7.22
N LYS A 52 -11.72 19.70 6.97
CA LYS A 52 -11.06 18.45 7.39
C LYS A 52 -11.17 18.24 8.92
N GLU A 53 -10.91 19.27 9.71
CA GLU A 53 -11.08 19.19 11.18
C GLU A 53 -12.56 18.98 11.57
N HIS A 54 -13.48 19.69 10.90
CA HIS A 54 -14.92 19.53 11.12
C HIS A 54 -15.42 18.10 10.85
N PHE A 55 -15.03 17.47 9.73
CA PHE A 55 -15.39 16.08 9.42
C PHE A 55 -14.74 15.07 10.38
N THR A 56 -13.55 15.37 10.88
CA THR A 56 -12.87 14.53 11.88
C THR A 56 -13.63 14.53 13.21
N ASN A 57 -14.07 15.71 13.65
CA ASN A 57 -14.84 15.87 14.89
C ASN A 57 -16.24 15.24 14.79
N ASN A 58 -16.94 15.40 13.66
CA ASN A 58 -18.29 14.85 13.48
C ASN A 58 -18.34 13.32 13.43
N ASN A 59 -17.20 12.68 13.16
CA ASN A 59 -17.08 11.23 13.09
C ASN A 59 -16.44 10.64 14.36
N ASP A 60 -16.45 11.37 15.48
CA ASP A 60 -15.87 10.94 16.77
C ASP A 60 -14.41 10.46 16.65
N GLY A 61 -13.64 11.09 15.75
CA GLY A 61 -12.25 10.68 15.47
C GLY A 61 -12.10 9.45 14.57
N ASN A 62 -13.18 8.86 14.06
CA ASN A 62 -13.11 7.81 13.03
C ASN A 62 -12.59 8.40 11.72
N ARG A 63 -11.26 8.33 11.57
CA ARG A 63 -10.50 8.91 10.45
C ARG A 63 -10.97 8.41 9.09
N ILE A 64 -11.38 7.15 8.96
CA ILE A 64 -11.81 6.58 7.67
C ILE A 64 -13.14 7.16 7.23
N LEU A 65 -14.12 7.25 8.13
CA LEU A 65 -15.40 7.89 7.84
C LEU A 65 -15.22 9.38 7.55
N ALA A 66 -14.40 10.08 8.34
CA ALA A 66 -14.07 11.49 8.10
C ALA A 66 -13.48 11.73 6.70
N ILE A 67 -12.53 10.87 6.27
CA ILE A 67 -11.95 10.93 4.91
C ILE A 67 -13.02 10.68 3.84
N LYS A 68 -13.90 9.70 4.04
CA LYS A 68 -14.97 9.37 3.09
C LYS A 68 -15.96 10.54 2.93
N ASP A 69 -16.39 11.14 4.03
CA ASP A 69 -17.32 12.27 4.01
C ASP A 69 -16.69 13.51 3.40
N PHE A 70 -15.42 13.80 3.73
CA PHE A 70 -14.67 14.89 3.12
C PHE A 70 -14.45 14.68 1.61
N GLU A 71 -14.15 13.44 1.18
CA GLU A 71 -14.04 13.11 -0.25
C GLU A 71 -15.38 13.33 -0.97
N ASN A 72 -16.51 12.88 -0.38
CA ASN A 72 -17.84 13.12 -0.94
C ASN A 72 -18.13 14.61 -1.08
N TYR A 73 -17.86 15.40 -0.04
CA TYR A 73 -18.02 16.86 -0.07
C TYR A 73 -17.25 17.51 -1.22
N LEU A 74 -15.99 17.12 -1.47
CA LEU A 74 -15.20 17.68 -2.57
C LEU A 74 -15.79 17.35 -3.94
N TYR A 75 -16.37 16.15 -4.10
CA TYR A 75 -17.09 15.77 -5.30
C TYR A 75 -18.37 16.58 -5.50
N ASP A 76 -19.17 16.73 -4.46
CA ASP A 76 -20.41 17.50 -4.50
C ASP A 76 -20.12 18.97 -4.84
N TYR A 77 -19.13 19.57 -4.18
CA TYR A 77 -18.64 20.92 -4.49
C TYR A 77 -18.24 21.07 -5.96
N CYS A 78 -17.53 20.09 -6.53
CA CYS A 78 -17.12 20.12 -7.94
C CYS A 78 -18.29 19.91 -8.91
N ASN A 79 -19.31 19.16 -8.51
CA ASN A 79 -20.50 18.90 -9.33
C ASN A 79 -21.40 20.14 -9.46
N GLU A 80 -21.32 21.10 -8.53
CA GLU A 80 -22.10 22.34 -8.59
C GLU A 80 -21.74 23.24 -9.78
N SER A 81 -20.45 23.32 -10.17
CA SER A 81 -20.04 24.13 -11.33
C SER A 81 -18.63 23.81 -11.87
N GLU A 82 -18.40 24.07 -13.16
CA GLU A 82 -17.06 23.97 -13.78
C GLU A 82 -16.05 24.94 -13.14
N ASN A 83 -16.51 26.09 -12.63
CA ASN A 83 -15.66 27.05 -11.92
C ASN A 83 -15.13 26.46 -10.62
N ASN A 84 -15.92 25.67 -9.89
CA ASN A 84 -15.48 24.97 -8.69
C ASN A 84 -14.40 23.94 -9.03
N ILE A 85 -14.54 23.19 -10.13
CA ILE A 85 -13.51 22.26 -10.63
C ILE A 85 -12.21 23.02 -10.92
N LYS A 86 -12.28 24.14 -11.65
CA LYS A 86 -11.10 24.96 -11.97
C LYS A 86 -10.43 25.50 -10.71
N LEU A 87 -11.21 26.04 -9.78
CA LEU A 87 -10.72 26.58 -8.53
C LEU A 87 -10.02 25.51 -7.69
N LEU A 88 -10.63 24.33 -7.54
CA LEU A 88 -10.02 23.21 -6.82
C LEU A 88 -8.72 22.76 -7.48
N LYS A 89 -8.65 22.71 -8.81
CA LYS A 89 -7.41 22.42 -9.55
C LYS A 89 -6.31 23.45 -9.33
N TYR A 90 -6.65 24.74 -9.26
CA TYR A 90 -5.69 25.81 -8.97
C TYR A 90 -5.14 25.70 -7.55
N ILE A 91 -6.00 25.41 -6.56
CA ILE A 91 -5.63 25.15 -5.17
C ILE A 91 -4.70 23.95 -5.08
N ALA A 92 -5.08 22.83 -5.72
CA ALA A 92 -4.29 21.61 -5.77
C ALA A 92 -2.91 21.84 -6.37
N CYS A 93 -2.82 22.61 -7.45
CA CYS A 93 -1.54 22.91 -8.08
C CYS A 93 -0.66 23.79 -7.19
N ARG A 94 -1.25 24.74 -6.45
CA ARG A 94 -0.52 25.67 -5.56
C ARG A 94 -0.02 25.02 -4.28
N PHE A 95 -0.84 24.22 -3.62
CA PHE A 95 -0.59 23.74 -2.24
C PHE A 95 -0.33 22.24 -2.15
N TYR A 96 -0.73 21.46 -3.16
CA TYR A 96 -0.76 20.00 -3.09
C TYR A 96 0.05 19.32 -4.20
N ASN A 97 0.91 20.08 -4.89
CA ASN A 97 1.85 19.61 -5.92
C ASN A 97 1.19 18.79 -7.05
N THR A 98 -0.01 19.20 -7.49
CA THR A 98 -0.69 18.58 -8.63
C THR A 98 -0.44 19.34 -9.93
N ARG A 99 -0.77 18.72 -11.06
CA ARG A 99 -0.74 19.38 -12.38
C ARG A 99 -2.13 19.91 -12.72
N LEU A 100 -2.21 21.07 -13.37
CA LEU A 100 -3.50 21.66 -13.77
C LEU A 100 -4.33 20.75 -14.71
N ARG A 101 -3.64 19.95 -15.55
CA ARG A 101 -4.25 18.99 -16.47
C ARG A 101 -4.66 17.67 -15.83
N SER A 102 -4.34 17.44 -14.55
CA SER A 102 -4.69 16.20 -13.87
C SER A 102 -6.21 16.00 -13.84
N MET A 103 -6.61 14.73 -13.85
CA MET A 103 -8.00 14.34 -13.64
C MET A 103 -8.50 14.82 -12.27
N LEU A 104 -9.80 15.10 -12.15
CA LEU A 104 -10.40 15.58 -10.91
C LEU A 104 -10.17 14.61 -9.74
N GLN A 105 -10.27 13.30 -9.97
CA GLN A 105 -9.98 12.29 -8.95
C GLN A 105 -8.56 12.40 -8.40
N ILE A 106 -7.54 12.59 -9.26
CA ILE A 106 -6.15 12.72 -8.83
C ILE A 106 -5.99 13.99 -7.98
N VAL A 107 -6.66 15.06 -8.38
CA VAL A 107 -6.67 16.33 -7.65
C VAL A 107 -7.25 16.16 -6.25
N ILE A 108 -8.42 15.52 -6.14
CA ILE A 108 -9.08 15.24 -4.86
C ILE A 108 -8.23 14.31 -3.98
N ASN A 109 -7.71 13.21 -4.54
CA ASN A 109 -6.87 12.27 -3.80
C ASN A 109 -5.62 12.95 -3.23
N GLN A 110 -4.96 13.82 -3.99
CA GLN A 110 -3.76 14.54 -3.52
C GLN A 110 -4.07 15.53 -2.41
N ILE A 111 -5.22 16.22 -2.47
CA ILE A 111 -5.68 17.07 -1.37
C ILE A 111 -5.87 16.22 -0.10
N ILE A 112 -6.56 15.08 -0.21
CA ILE A 112 -6.84 14.21 0.94
C ILE A 112 -5.54 13.64 1.53
N LEU A 113 -4.66 13.08 0.69
CA LEU A 113 -3.39 12.50 1.13
C LEU A 113 -2.57 13.49 1.96
N ARG A 114 -2.54 14.76 1.54
CA ARG A 114 -1.79 15.82 2.21
C ARG A 114 -2.48 16.38 3.45
N LEU A 115 -3.80 16.62 3.40
CA LEU A 115 -4.53 17.19 4.54
C LEU A 115 -4.66 16.20 5.70
N TYR A 116 -4.73 14.92 5.40
CA TYR A 116 -4.84 13.86 6.40
C TYR A 116 -3.49 13.21 6.73
N ASP A 117 -2.36 13.67 6.20
CA ASP A 117 -1.04 13.05 6.41
C ASP A 117 -1.05 11.52 6.20
N ILE A 118 -1.60 11.10 5.06
CA ILE A 118 -1.63 9.68 4.67
C ILE A 118 -0.35 9.39 3.89
N ASP A 119 0.48 8.50 4.42
CA ASP A 119 1.67 8.05 3.71
C ASP A 119 1.26 7.26 2.46
N ILE A 120 1.71 7.71 1.29
CA ILE A 120 1.46 7.02 0.03
C ILE A 120 2.08 5.63 -0.01
N ASN A 121 3.19 5.42 0.74
CA ASN A 121 3.80 4.11 0.90
C ASN A 121 2.82 3.18 1.63
N TRP A 122 2.13 3.67 2.66
CA TRP A 122 1.13 2.88 3.37
C TRP A 122 -0.01 2.42 2.46
N VAL A 123 -0.43 3.27 1.51
CA VAL A 123 -1.47 2.91 0.53
C VAL A 123 -0.97 1.95 -0.55
N SER A 124 0.34 1.90 -0.81
CA SER A 124 0.95 1.10 -1.88
C SER A 124 1.57 -0.23 -1.43
N PHE A 125 1.83 -0.42 -0.13
CA PHE A 125 2.53 -1.60 0.41
C PHE A 125 1.64 -2.76 0.88
N HIS A 126 0.31 -2.63 0.88
CA HIS A 126 -0.54 -3.80 1.16
C HIS A 126 -0.56 -4.74 -0.06
N GLU A 127 0.01 -5.93 0.13
CA GLU A 127 0.50 -6.94 -0.84
C GLU A 127 -0.47 -7.44 -1.93
N TYR A 128 -1.69 -6.89 -2.03
CA TYR A 128 -2.66 -7.29 -3.04
C TYR A 128 -3.08 -6.08 -3.88
N ASN A 129 -2.43 -5.97 -5.03
CA ASN A 129 -2.63 -4.99 -6.10
C ASN A 129 -2.21 -3.56 -5.74
N PHE A 130 -0.97 -3.24 -6.12
CA PHE A 130 -0.55 -1.86 -6.33
C PHE A 130 -1.58 -1.19 -7.24
N VAL A 131 -2.47 -0.37 -6.69
CA VAL A 131 -3.31 0.51 -7.50
C VAL A 131 -2.54 1.81 -7.60
N PRO A 132 -1.72 2.01 -8.64
CA PRO A 132 -1.13 3.31 -8.85
C PRO A 132 -2.29 4.30 -9.00
N PHE A 133 -2.32 5.34 -8.17
CA PHE A 133 -3.14 6.53 -8.42
C PHE A 133 -2.58 7.27 -9.64
N ASN A 134 -2.62 6.61 -10.79
CA ASN A 134 -2.19 7.13 -12.06
C ASN A 134 -3.41 7.54 -12.88
N GLU A 135 -3.15 8.18 -14.02
CA GLU A 135 -4.18 8.67 -14.93
C GLU A 135 -5.03 7.55 -15.56
N HIS A 136 -4.66 6.27 -15.39
CA HIS A 136 -5.31 5.12 -16.03
C HIS A 136 -6.26 4.34 -15.10
N THR A 137 -6.10 4.45 -13.78
CA THR A 137 -6.99 3.82 -12.79
C THR A 137 -7.32 4.79 -11.65
N PRO A 138 -8.21 5.78 -11.89
CA PRO A 138 -8.62 6.73 -10.87
C PRO A 138 -9.52 6.06 -9.83
N VAL A 139 -8.93 5.45 -8.80
CA VAL A 139 -9.67 4.88 -7.67
C VAL A 139 -9.83 5.94 -6.57
N ARG A 140 -11.02 5.99 -5.98
CA ARG A 140 -11.31 6.83 -4.80
C ARG A 140 -10.53 6.36 -3.59
N ILE A 141 -9.92 7.28 -2.87
CA ILE A 141 -9.09 6.92 -1.72
C ILE A 141 -9.92 6.25 -0.63
N SER A 142 -11.18 6.67 -0.44
CA SER A 142 -12.09 6.02 0.51
C SER A 142 -12.36 4.56 0.18
N TYR A 143 -12.36 4.17 -1.10
CA TYR A 143 -12.54 2.77 -1.49
C TYR A 143 -11.33 1.92 -1.13
N VAL A 144 -10.12 2.46 -1.31
CA VAL A 144 -8.88 1.77 -0.91
C VAL A 144 -8.85 1.60 0.61
N LEU A 145 -9.15 2.66 1.37
CA LEU A 145 -9.17 2.62 2.83
C LEU A 145 -10.21 1.64 3.39
N ASN A 146 -11.41 1.58 2.80
CA ASN A 146 -12.43 0.61 3.20
C ASN A 146 -11.98 -0.83 2.92
N GLY A 147 -11.28 -1.08 1.80
CA GLY A 147 -10.71 -2.39 1.50
C GLY A 147 -9.68 -2.83 2.55
N ILE A 148 -8.78 -1.94 2.95
CA ILE A 148 -7.79 -2.20 4.00
C ILE A 148 -8.48 -2.53 5.34
N LEU A 149 -9.50 -1.74 5.71
CA LEU A 149 -10.25 -1.96 6.94
C LEU A 149 -10.95 -3.32 6.96
N LEU A 150 -11.63 -3.68 5.87
CA LEU A 150 -12.32 -4.97 5.74
C LEU A 150 -11.35 -6.15 5.88
N ASN A 151 -10.15 -6.05 5.29
CA ASN A 151 -9.12 -7.07 5.43
C ASN A 151 -8.63 -7.20 6.88
N HIS A 152 -8.44 -6.08 7.58
CA HIS A 152 -8.07 -6.10 9.00
C HIS A 152 -9.16 -6.69 9.89
N THR A 153 -10.43 -6.33 9.67
CA THR A 153 -11.54 -6.89 10.46
C THR A 153 -11.71 -8.38 10.22
N ASN A 154 -11.55 -8.84 8.99
CA ASN A 154 -11.58 -10.27 8.67
C ASN A 154 -10.43 -11.02 9.31
N ALA A 155 -9.22 -10.45 9.31
CA ALA A 155 -8.07 -11.04 9.99
C ALA A 155 -8.31 -11.17 11.51
N LEU A 156 -8.84 -10.13 12.16
CA LEU A 156 -9.19 -10.17 13.57
C LEU A 156 -10.31 -11.16 13.89
N TYR A 157 -11.34 -11.22 13.05
CA TYR A 157 -12.43 -12.18 13.20
C TYR A 157 -11.95 -13.63 13.06
N ASN A 158 -11.09 -13.90 12.07
CA ASN A 158 -10.48 -15.21 11.89
C ASN A 158 -9.61 -15.58 13.09
N ASN A 159 -8.82 -14.66 13.63
CA ASN A 159 -8.03 -14.88 14.85
C ASN A 159 -8.93 -15.16 16.08
N LEU A 160 -10.08 -14.48 16.20
CA LEU A 160 -11.05 -14.71 17.27
C LEU A 160 -11.75 -16.07 17.13
N GLN A 161 -12.17 -16.48 15.92
CA GLN A 161 -12.72 -17.82 15.71
C GLN A 161 -11.69 -18.93 15.92
N GLU A 162 -10.43 -18.70 15.53
CA GLU A 162 -9.33 -19.65 15.74
C GLU A 162 -8.89 -19.76 17.20
N SER A 163 -9.25 -18.80 18.08
CA SER A 163 -9.03 -18.93 19.52
C SER A 163 -9.99 -19.95 20.19
N ASN A 164 -11.08 -20.34 19.51
CA ASN A 164 -12.04 -21.31 20.03
C ASN A 164 -11.88 -22.73 19.44
N SER A 165 -10.94 -22.93 18.52
CA SER A 165 -10.58 -24.25 17.99
C SER A 165 -9.09 -24.50 18.23
N LEU A 166 -8.75 -24.92 19.44
CA LEU A 166 -7.46 -25.55 19.73
C LEU A 166 -7.36 -26.81 18.87
N LYS A 167 -6.74 -26.69 17.70
CA LYS A 167 -6.37 -27.84 16.88
C LYS A 167 -5.10 -28.42 17.48
N ASN A 168 -5.28 -29.51 18.23
CA ASN A 168 -4.16 -30.27 18.76
C ASN A 168 -3.56 -31.08 17.61
N TYR A 169 -2.39 -30.69 17.12
CA TYR A 169 -1.57 -31.55 16.27
C TYR A 169 -1.07 -32.73 17.11
N GLU A 170 -1.13 -33.95 16.56
CA GLU A 170 -0.50 -35.11 17.18
C GLU A 170 0.97 -35.15 16.75
N PHE A 171 1.88 -35.14 17.71
CA PHE A 171 3.32 -35.27 17.44
C PHE A 171 3.76 -36.71 17.67
N GLU A 172 4.54 -37.24 16.75
CA GLU A 172 5.15 -38.58 16.83
C GLU A 172 6.67 -38.47 16.73
N LEU A 173 7.40 -39.29 17.47
CA LEU A 173 8.86 -39.38 17.38
C LEU A 173 9.25 -40.69 16.68
N GLU A 174 9.96 -40.59 15.56
CA GLU A 174 10.45 -41.74 14.80
C GLU A 174 11.98 -41.73 14.75
N LYS A 175 12.63 -42.88 14.97
CA LYS A 175 14.10 -42.97 14.93
C LYS A 175 14.58 -42.99 13.48
N CYS A 176 15.38 -41.99 13.09
CA CYS A 176 16.04 -41.96 11.80
C CYS A 176 17.38 -42.74 11.84
N GLN A 177 17.53 -43.75 10.99
CA GLN A 177 18.76 -44.56 10.91
C GLN A 177 19.70 -44.13 9.76
N GLU A 178 19.23 -43.28 8.86
CA GLU A 178 19.95 -42.92 7.63
C GLU A 178 20.44 -41.48 7.66
N ASN A 179 21.73 -41.27 7.37
CA ASN A 179 22.33 -39.95 7.15
C ASN A 179 21.98 -39.40 5.76
N THR A 180 20.69 -39.27 5.47
CA THR A 180 20.20 -38.65 4.23
C THR A 180 19.95 -37.16 4.45
N SER A 181 20.05 -36.40 3.36
CA SER A 181 19.68 -34.98 3.32
C SER A 181 18.48 -34.79 2.41
N ILE A 182 17.60 -33.86 2.76
CA ILE A 182 16.43 -33.49 1.96
C ILE A 182 16.53 -32.00 1.58
N GLU A 183 15.82 -31.61 0.53
CA GLU A 183 15.62 -30.21 0.18
C GLU A 183 14.21 -29.77 0.62
N CYS A 184 14.13 -28.80 1.53
CA CYS A 184 12.84 -28.33 2.02
C CYS A 184 12.09 -27.53 0.94
N SER A 185 10.90 -27.96 0.54
CA SER A 185 10.11 -27.29 -0.52
C SER A 185 9.53 -25.91 -0.15
N ILE A 186 9.75 -25.43 1.08
CA ILE A 186 9.30 -24.10 1.54
C ILE A 186 10.44 -23.08 1.46
N CYS A 187 11.60 -23.40 2.05
CA CYS A 187 12.75 -22.49 2.09
C CYS A 187 13.86 -22.84 1.08
N TYR A 188 13.75 -23.96 0.37
CA TYR A 188 14.73 -24.49 -0.58
C TYR A 188 16.12 -24.78 0.01
N ASN A 189 16.24 -24.85 1.35
CA ASN A 189 17.48 -25.23 2.00
C ASN A 189 17.63 -26.75 2.04
N THR A 190 18.84 -27.24 1.79
CA THR A 190 19.21 -28.63 2.03
C THR A 190 19.51 -28.83 3.51
N VAL A 191 18.82 -29.78 4.15
CA VAL A 191 18.94 -30.07 5.58
C VAL A 191 19.10 -31.57 5.81
N GLN A 192 19.78 -31.96 6.89
CA GLN A 192 19.86 -33.37 7.28
C GLN A 192 18.48 -33.86 7.72
N LYS A 193 18.12 -35.09 7.37
CA LYS A 193 16.81 -35.68 7.66
C LYS A 193 16.46 -35.68 9.16
N ILE A 194 17.46 -35.84 10.02
CA ILE A 194 17.29 -35.72 11.48
C ILE A 194 16.76 -34.35 11.93
N ASN A 195 16.99 -33.29 11.14
CA ASN A 195 16.53 -31.92 11.41
C ASN A 195 15.25 -31.55 10.63
N CYS A 196 14.48 -32.56 10.26
CA CYS A 196 13.24 -32.42 9.51
C CYS A 196 12.07 -33.00 10.29
N GLY A 197 10.87 -32.68 9.83
CA GLY A 197 9.69 -33.46 10.16
C GLY A 197 8.92 -33.82 8.90
N SER A 198 8.04 -34.80 9.03
CA SER A 198 7.16 -35.24 7.96
C SER A 198 5.71 -35.15 8.39
N PHE A 199 4.83 -34.79 7.47
CA PHE A 199 3.40 -34.95 7.68
C PHE A 199 2.95 -36.36 7.32
N LYS A 200 1.72 -36.74 7.70
CA LYS A 200 1.09 -38.00 7.28
C LYS A 200 1.14 -38.27 5.76
N CYS A 201 1.09 -37.21 4.96
CA CYS A 201 1.22 -37.26 3.51
C CYS A 201 2.64 -37.51 2.99
N LYS A 202 3.60 -37.77 3.90
CA LYS A 202 5.03 -38.06 3.63
C LYS A 202 5.85 -36.92 3.03
N HIS A 203 5.30 -35.72 2.94
CA HIS A 203 6.09 -34.55 2.57
C HIS A 203 6.93 -34.10 3.78
N GLU A 204 8.22 -33.90 3.51
CA GLU A 204 9.22 -33.57 4.52
C GLU A 204 9.65 -32.10 4.39
N TYR A 205 9.85 -31.44 5.53
CA TYR A 205 10.24 -30.04 5.63
C TYR A 205 11.27 -29.86 6.73
N CYS A 206 12.11 -28.82 6.63
CA CYS A 206 12.97 -28.46 7.74
C CYS A 206 12.14 -28.06 8.96
N ILE A 207 12.69 -28.27 10.15
CA ILE A 207 11.95 -28.06 11.40
C ILE A 207 11.47 -26.61 11.58
N ASP A 208 12.27 -25.63 11.15
CA ASP A 208 11.92 -24.21 11.26
C ASP A 208 10.68 -23.88 10.43
N CYS A 209 10.53 -24.46 9.25
CA CYS A 209 9.34 -24.29 8.43
C CYS A 209 8.13 -24.99 9.04
N ILE A 210 8.29 -26.17 9.65
CA ILE A 210 7.20 -26.84 10.37
C ILE A 210 6.75 -26.02 11.57
N GLU A 211 7.68 -25.48 12.36
CA GLU A 211 7.38 -24.61 13.49
C GLU A 211 6.60 -23.37 13.03
N GLN A 212 7.00 -22.74 11.93
CA GLN A 212 6.25 -21.61 11.37
C GLN A 212 4.85 -22.01 10.91
N LEU A 213 4.68 -23.19 10.31
CA LEU A 213 3.36 -23.68 9.89
C LEU A 213 2.47 -23.94 11.11
N VAL A 214 3.00 -24.61 12.13
CA VAL A 214 2.30 -24.90 13.39
C VAL A 214 1.92 -23.59 14.11
N ASN A 215 2.86 -22.65 14.25
CA ASN A 215 2.61 -21.35 14.90
C ASN A 215 1.59 -20.50 14.13
N LYS A 216 1.56 -20.60 12.79
CA LYS A 216 0.55 -19.99 11.93
C LYS A 216 -0.73 -20.82 11.81
N LYS A 217 -0.86 -21.92 12.57
CA LYS A 217 -1.99 -22.85 12.57
C LYS A 217 -2.38 -23.36 11.18
N HIS A 218 -1.39 -23.59 10.31
CA HIS A 218 -1.63 -24.11 8.97
C HIS A 218 -2.26 -25.51 9.05
N THR A 219 -3.37 -25.71 8.36
CA THR A 219 -4.15 -26.97 8.44
C THR A 219 -3.86 -27.92 7.29
N SER A 220 -3.10 -27.50 6.30
CA SER A 220 -2.87 -28.23 5.06
C SER A 220 -1.40 -28.21 4.66
N CYS A 221 -0.93 -29.33 4.15
CA CYS A 221 0.41 -29.51 3.62
C CYS A 221 0.67 -28.52 2.47
N PRO A 222 1.74 -27.71 2.50
CA PRO A 222 2.04 -26.75 1.43
C PRO A 222 2.22 -27.39 0.04
N TYR A 223 2.63 -28.66 0.00
CA TYR A 223 2.88 -29.38 -1.25
C TYR A 223 1.60 -30.02 -1.82
N CYS A 224 0.96 -30.92 -1.08
CA CYS A 224 -0.19 -31.69 -1.58
C CYS A 224 -1.56 -31.18 -1.10
N ARG A 225 -1.60 -30.19 -0.20
CA ARG A 225 -2.81 -29.63 0.42
C ARG A 225 -3.62 -30.61 1.29
N GLU A 226 -3.10 -31.80 1.57
CA GLU A 226 -3.72 -32.74 2.50
C GLU A 226 -3.73 -32.20 3.94
N GLU A 227 -4.75 -32.53 4.72
CA GLU A 227 -4.94 -32.07 6.10
C GLU A 227 -3.79 -32.54 7.01
N ILE A 228 -3.21 -31.61 7.77
CA ILE A 228 -2.13 -31.90 8.73
C ILE A 228 -2.79 -32.29 10.06
N LYS A 229 -2.73 -33.58 10.40
CA LYS A 229 -3.17 -34.12 11.70
C LYS A 229 -2.00 -34.56 12.56
N ASN A 230 -1.02 -35.23 11.94
CA ASN A 230 0.11 -35.84 12.60
C ASN A 230 1.40 -35.26 12.01
N ILE A 231 2.33 -34.91 12.89
CA ILE A 231 3.66 -34.41 12.55
C ILE A 231 4.68 -35.36 13.17
N THR A 232 5.41 -36.07 12.32
CA THR A 232 6.48 -36.96 12.75
C THR A 232 7.79 -36.19 12.79
N CYS A 233 8.47 -36.22 13.94
CA CYS A 233 9.79 -35.63 14.16
C CYS A 233 10.83 -36.74 14.22
N TYR A 234 12.04 -36.45 13.74
CA TYR A 234 13.15 -37.40 13.75
C TYR A 234 14.21 -37.14 14.82
N ASN A 235 14.01 -36.09 15.62
CA ASN A 235 14.87 -35.66 16.71
C ASN A 235 14.03 -35.31 17.94
N GLU A 236 14.43 -35.82 19.09
CA GLU A 236 13.76 -35.64 20.38
C GLU A 236 13.75 -34.17 20.85
N GLU A 237 14.82 -33.41 20.59
CA GLU A 237 14.89 -31.97 20.88
C GLU A 237 13.76 -31.20 20.18
N TYR A 238 13.54 -31.49 18.89
CA TYR A 238 12.53 -30.84 18.08
C TYR A 238 11.12 -31.30 18.38
N TYR A 239 10.95 -32.59 18.68
CA TYR A 239 9.68 -33.13 19.19
C TYR A 239 9.27 -32.37 20.46
N ASN A 240 10.17 -32.23 21.42
CA ASN A 240 9.89 -31.51 22.67
C ASN A 240 9.61 -30.02 22.41
N LYS A 241 10.37 -29.38 21.51
CA LYS A 241 10.16 -27.98 21.11
C LYS A 241 8.75 -27.74 20.55
N LEU A 242 8.32 -28.57 19.60
CA LEU A 242 7.01 -28.43 18.95
C LEU A 242 5.85 -28.82 19.87
N THR A 243 6.05 -29.80 20.75
CA THR A 243 5.03 -30.24 21.71
C THR A 243 4.80 -29.20 22.80
N ASN A 244 5.89 -28.63 23.36
CA ASN A 244 5.80 -27.62 24.41
C ASN A 244 5.17 -26.31 23.93
N ASN A 245 5.38 -25.93 22.67
CA ASN A 245 4.77 -24.75 22.07
C ASN A 245 3.28 -24.94 21.73
N ASN A 246 2.76 -26.18 21.73
CA ASN A 246 1.36 -26.51 21.46
C ASN A 246 0.53 -26.80 22.71
N LEU A 247 1.10 -26.66 23.90
CA LEU A 247 0.32 -26.73 25.13
C LEU A 247 -0.55 -25.45 25.24
N PRO A 248 -1.85 -25.58 25.54
CA PRO A 248 -2.79 -24.46 25.65
C PRO A 248 -2.42 -23.48 26.78
#